data_AF-A3TYQ8-F1
#
_entry.id   AF-A3TYQ8-F1
#
_cell.length_a   1.000
_cell.length_b   1.000
_cell.length_c   1.000
_cell.angle_alpha   90.00
_cell.angle_beta   90.00
_cell.angle_gamma   90.00
#
_symmetry.space_group_name_H-M   'P 1'
#
loop_
_entity.id
_entity.type
_entity.pdbx_description
1 polymer ?
#
loop_
_entity_poly.entity_id
_entity_poly.type
_entity_poly.pdbx_seq_one_letter_code
_entity_poly.pdbx_strand_id
1 'polypeptide(L)'
;MTTKPKARKFRIRRNGSGDGGQTPRTGETPGAQPAEDGAVPDPSISDVARRRAAALAALKEGRTSRAPEQAPEETTGDAAQETPATRAGEVASPQEVRSETDIDAIRQEGLTGRQLRMARRVAQKHGLAPTSDFDAVRQLRARGIDPFKPTNMLELVVPGSAAGGAGGETGPDKAKLPARADQRLPRTTPLDQANLPSTEVNPAERRAKEIMDIQRDIARRRRRRLLLLFTRLSFFVFAPAILAGYYFYVVATPMYASKAEFLILQADNQGGSGIGGLLQGTQFATNQDAIAVQSYLQSKDAMIRLDDDMGFKAHFSQDWIDPIQRLESAPSNEEAYSLYKKYVKISYDPTEGVIRMEVSAADPAISAQFAEHLITYAEERVDELSRRKREDGMRTARESLERAKEERREAQEALVRLQEDNFVDPEGYIASLRTQISNYEVQLQEKELQLQALLDNRRPNEAKVDGVRGDIGRLSALLDELNGKMTDATTGETSLAEKAARVQMAQADLATADLFLQSALQNEKQTELEANRQVRYLTTSVNPVAAQDPTYPRKFENTVLALLILSGVYLMISLTASILREQVST
;
A
#
# COMPACT_ATOMS: atom_id res chain seq x y z
N MET A 1 33.30 28.45 -14.43
CA MET A 1 33.18 28.49 -12.95
C MET A 1 32.86 27.08 -12.46
N THR A 2 33.44 26.63 -11.36
CA THR A 2 33.37 25.23 -10.90
C THR A 2 32.66 25.09 -9.55
N THR A 3 31.49 24.47 -9.54
CA THR A 3 30.67 24.21 -8.34
C THR A 3 31.04 22.87 -7.71
N LYS A 4 31.45 22.87 -6.43
CA LYS A 4 31.74 21.64 -5.67
C LYS A 4 30.46 21.07 -5.04
N PRO A 5 30.20 19.76 -5.10
CA PRO A 5 29.09 19.13 -4.39
C PRO A 5 29.34 19.06 -2.87
N LYS A 6 28.27 19.17 -2.07
CA LYS A 6 28.31 18.99 -0.61
C LYS A 6 27.88 17.57 -0.22
N ALA A 7 28.80 16.77 0.30
CA ALA A 7 28.46 15.48 0.91
C ALA A 7 27.91 15.67 2.35
N ARG A 8 26.84 14.96 2.71
CA ARG A 8 26.31 14.90 4.09
C ARG A 8 26.85 13.64 4.78
N LYS A 9 27.66 13.79 5.83
CA LYS A 9 28.11 12.65 6.65
C LYS A 9 27.01 12.21 7.62
N PHE A 10 26.71 10.92 7.66
CA PHE A 10 25.93 10.30 8.74
C PHE A 10 26.86 10.00 9.94
N ARG A 11 26.29 9.99 11.16
CA ARG A 11 26.98 9.60 12.39
C ARG A 11 26.39 8.29 12.90
N ILE A 12 27.17 7.23 12.85
CA ILE A 12 26.88 5.97 13.56
C ILE A 12 27.33 6.13 15.01
N ARG A 13 26.48 5.81 15.98
CA ARG A 13 26.89 5.65 17.38
C ARG A 13 27.28 4.20 17.63
N ARG A 14 28.50 3.99 18.12
CA ARG A 14 28.98 2.74 18.73
C ARG A 14 29.28 3.07 20.19
N ASN A 15 28.46 2.59 21.13
CA ASN A 15 28.80 2.64 22.54
C ASN A 15 29.60 1.38 22.90
N GLY A 16 30.68 1.55 23.64
CA GLY A 16 31.58 0.48 24.07
C GLY A 16 31.35 0.05 25.52
N SER A 17 32.12 -0.96 25.93
CA SER A 17 32.21 -1.53 27.28
C SER A 17 33.18 -0.77 28.19
N GLY A 18 33.09 -1.05 29.50
CA GLY A 18 33.94 -0.46 30.55
C GLY A 18 33.28 0.71 31.27
N ASP A 19 33.45 0.92 32.57
CA ASP A 19 34.20 0.15 33.58
C ASP A 19 33.60 0.43 34.98
N GLY A 20 33.91 -0.38 36.00
CA GLY A 20 33.49 -0.12 37.39
C GLY A 20 33.28 -1.36 38.27
N GLY A 21 34.35 -2.09 38.59
CA GLY A 21 34.29 -3.20 39.55
C GLY A 21 34.62 -2.80 41.00
N GLN A 22 33.83 -3.29 41.97
CA GLN A 22 34.29 -3.53 43.35
C GLN A 22 33.36 -4.51 44.08
N THR A 23 33.87 -5.15 45.15
CA THR A 23 33.38 -6.44 45.68
C THR A 23 32.83 -6.32 47.13
N PRO A 24 32.73 -7.38 47.96
CA PRO A 24 31.46 -8.11 48.12
C PRO A 24 30.93 -8.11 49.57
N ARG A 25 29.64 -8.43 49.77
CA ARG A 25 29.11 -8.80 51.11
C ARG A 25 28.06 -9.91 51.05
N THR A 26 28.19 -10.84 51.98
CA THR A 26 27.23 -11.90 52.35
C THR A 26 26.19 -11.38 53.35
N GLY A 27 24.96 -11.89 53.34
CA GLY A 27 23.97 -11.59 54.38
C GLY A 27 22.57 -12.17 54.15
N GLU A 28 22.27 -13.25 54.88
CA GLU A 28 20.97 -13.61 55.51
C GLU A 28 19.63 -13.58 54.73
N THR A 29 18.97 -14.74 54.68
CA THR A 29 17.52 -14.92 54.55
C THR A 29 16.81 -14.51 55.86
N PRO A 30 15.60 -13.93 55.82
CA PRO A 30 14.37 -14.75 55.82
C PRO A 30 13.28 -14.20 54.86
N GLY A 31 12.20 -14.90 54.51
CA GLY A 31 11.72 -16.23 54.95
C GLY A 31 10.20 -16.23 55.13
N ALA A 32 9.44 -16.63 54.11
CA ALA A 32 7.98 -16.80 54.17
C ALA A 32 7.49 -17.84 53.12
N GLN A 33 6.53 -18.67 53.53
CA GLN A 33 5.81 -19.68 52.74
C GLN A 33 4.30 -19.33 52.76
N PRO A 34 3.41 -20.02 52.02
CA PRO A 34 3.57 -20.67 50.72
C PRO A 34 2.58 -20.10 49.66
N ALA A 35 2.61 -20.62 48.44
CA ALA A 35 1.50 -20.54 47.47
C ALA A 35 1.22 -21.95 46.93
N GLU A 36 -0.05 -22.25 46.62
CA GLU A 36 -0.58 -23.62 46.52
C GLU A 36 -0.37 -24.28 45.15
N ASP A 37 -0.35 -25.62 45.13
CA ASP A 37 -0.31 -26.43 43.92
C ASP A 37 -1.58 -26.23 43.05
N GLY A 38 -1.37 -25.83 41.80
CA GLY A 38 -2.43 -25.56 40.82
C GLY A 38 -2.16 -26.21 39.46
N ALA A 39 -1.78 -27.48 39.46
CA ALA A 39 -1.38 -28.21 38.25
C ALA A 39 -2.55 -28.38 37.25
N VAL A 40 -2.60 -27.53 36.23
CA VAL A 40 -3.46 -27.69 35.06
C VAL A 40 -2.78 -28.66 34.08
N PRO A 41 -3.38 -29.82 33.75
CA PRO A 41 -2.78 -30.74 32.79
C PRO A 41 -2.96 -30.26 31.35
N ASP A 42 -1.91 -30.41 30.53
CA ASP A 42 -1.99 -30.15 29.09
C ASP A 42 -3.04 -31.06 28.40
N PRO A 43 -3.82 -30.54 27.43
CA PRO A 43 -4.83 -31.32 26.74
C PRO A 43 -4.17 -32.38 25.86
N SER A 44 -4.43 -33.66 26.15
CA SER A 44 -3.85 -34.76 25.39
C SER A 44 -4.25 -34.72 23.91
N ILE A 45 -3.36 -35.19 23.04
CA ILE A 45 -3.63 -35.32 21.59
C ILE A 45 -4.92 -36.14 21.33
N SER A 46 -5.28 -37.06 22.24
CA SER A 46 -6.51 -37.86 22.15
C SER A 46 -7.79 -37.02 22.24
N ASP A 47 -7.79 -35.90 22.97
CA ASP A 47 -8.97 -35.08 23.20
C ASP A 47 -9.23 -34.12 22.03
N VAL A 48 -8.15 -33.62 21.40
CA VAL A 48 -8.21 -32.90 20.12
C VAL A 48 -8.77 -33.83 19.03
N ALA A 49 -8.29 -35.07 18.96
CA ALA A 49 -8.81 -36.08 18.03
C ALA A 49 -10.30 -36.39 18.29
N ARG A 50 -10.72 -36.55 19.56
CA ARG A 50 -12.12 -36.82 19.94
C ARG A 50 -13.07 -35.68 19.53
N ARG A 51 -12.67 -34.42 19.73
CA ARG A 51 -13.45 -33.25 19.29
C ARG A 51 -13.56 -33.18 17.76
N ARG A 52 -12.48 -33.51 17.05
CA ARG A 52 -12.47 -33.55 15.56
C ARG A 52 -13.38 -34.67 15.02
N ALA A 53 -13.41 -35.83 15.68
CA ALA A 53 -14.31 -36.93 15.35
C ALA A 53 -15.79 -36.57 15.60
N ALA A 54 -16.10 -35.90 16.72
CA ALA A 54 -17.46 -35.44 17.02
C ALA A 54 -17.98 -34.41 15.98
N ALA A 55 -17.14 -33.47 15.56
CA ALA A 55 -17.48 -32.51 14.50
C ALA A 55 -17.72 -33.20 13.15
N LEU A 56 -16.93 -34.22 12.81
CA LEU A 56 -17.12 -35.01 11.58
C LEU A 56 -18.37 -35.91 11.63
N ALA A 57 -18.81 -36.36 12.80
CA ALA A 57 -20.06 -37.09 12.96
C ALA A 57 -21.28 -36.19 12.69
N ALA A 58 -21.28 -34.97 13.25
CA ALA A 58 -22.34 -33.98 13.04
C ALA A 58 -22.52 -33.56 11.57
N LEU A 59 -21.46 -33.65 10.76
CA LEU A 59 -21.48 -33.41 9.31
C LEU A 59 -21.94 -34.61 8.47
N LYS A 60 -22.13 -35.80 9.07
CA LYS A 60 -22.43 -37.05 8.36
C LYS A 60 -23.91 -37.48 8.46
N GLU A 61 -24.63 -37.06 9.50
CA GLU A 61 -26.04 -37.42 9.71
C GLU A 61 -27.03 -36.40 9.09
N GLY A 62 -26.95 -36.22 7.77
CA GLY A 62 -27.96 -35.46 7.04
C GLY A 62 -29.31 -36.18 7.01
N ARG A 63 -30.30 -35.69 7.78
CA ARG A 63 -31.71 -36.13 7.70
C ARG A 63 -32.69 -34.96 7.65
N THR A 64 -33.78 -35.18 6.93
CA THR A 64 -34.71 -34.16 6.42
C THR A 64 -36.11 -34.25 7.03
N SER A 65 -36.62 -33.13 7.54
CA SER A 65 -38.04 -32.86 7.80
C SER A 65 -38.20 -31.33 7.97
N ARG A 66 -38.77 -30.55 7.05
CA ARG A 66 -40.08 -30.59 6.35
C ARG A 66 -41.27 -30.30 7.29
N ALA A 67 -41.63 -29.00 7.36
CA ALA A 67 -42.95 -28.35 7.14
C ALA A 67 -44.25 -29.03 7.65
N PRO A 68 -45.35 -28.28 7.93
CA PRO A 68 -45.67 -26.90 7.49
C PRO A 68 -45.99 -25.95 8.68
N GLU A 69 -46.70 -24.82 8.64
CA GLU A 69 -47.61 -24.09 7.70
C GLU A 69 -47.53 -22.58 8.12
N GLN A 70 -47.94 -21.48 7.44
CA GLN A 70 -48.77 -21.20 6.25
C GLN A 70 -48.09 -20.16 5.31
N ALA A 71 -48.87 -19.29 4.66
CA ALA A 71 -48.55 -18.21 3.70
C ALA A 71 -49.72 -17.17 3.76
N PRO A 72 -49.84 -16.10 2.93
CA PRO A 72 -48.99 -15.56 1.84
C PRO A 72 -48.51 -14.11 2.20
N GLU A 73 -48.07 -13.17 1.34
CA GLU A 73 -48.14 -13.01 -0.13
C GLU A 73 -47.02 -12.08 -0.69
N GLU A 74 -46.98 -11.95 -2.01
CA GLU A 74 -46.20 -11.10 -2.94
C GLU A 74 -45.69 -9.70 -2.47
N THR A 75 -44.65 -9.05 -3.06
CA THR A 75 -43.97 -9.21 -4.38
C THR A 75 -42.54 -8.61 -4.42
N THR A 76 -41.72 -9.08 -5.39
CA THR A 76 -40.56 -8.42 -6.06
C THR A 76 -39.68 -7.36 -5.34
N GLY A 77 -38.44 -7.77 -5.04
CA GLY A 77 -37.22 -7.23 -5.68
C GLY A 77 -36.71 -5.82 -5.33
N ASP A 78 -35.48 -5.77 -4.79
CA ASP A 78 -34.60 -4.59 -4.84
C ASP A 78 -33.15 -5.00 -5.16
N ALA A 79 -32.34 -4.08 -5.68
CA ALA A 79 -30.95 -4.30 -6.07
C ALA A 79 -30.01 -3.37 -5.28
N ALA A 80 -28.91 -3.95 -4.80
CA ALA A 80 -27.92 -3.36 -3.89
C ALA A 80 -27.73 -1.83 -3.97
N GLN A 81 -27.96 -1.16 -2.83
CA GLN A 81 -27.30 0.10 -2.49
C GLN A 81 -26.50 -0.02 -1.19
N GLU A 82 -25.47 0.82 -1.11
CA GLU A 82 -24.34 0.69 -0.20
C GLU A 82 -24.72 1.04 1.26
N THR A 83 -24.23 0.26 2.22
CA THR A 83 -24.22 0.66 3.65
C THR A 83 -22.86 1.26 4.04
N PRO A 84 -22.78 2.56 4.34
CA PRO A 84 -21.64 3.13 5.05
C PRO A 84 -21.54 2.59 6.48
N ALA A 85 -20.33 2.56 7.05
CA ALA A 85 -20.08 1.96 8.36
C ALA A 85 -20.81 2.69 9.52
N THR A 86 -21.31 1.90 10.47
CA THR A 86 -21.93 2.38 11.72
C THR A 86 -20.94 3.17 12.57
N ARG A 87 -21.24 4.47 12.79
CA ARG A 87 -20.70 5.21 13.94
C ARG A 87 -21.62 5.00 15.13
N ALA A 88 -21.20 4.16 16.08
CA ALA A 88 -21.83 4.08 17.38
C ALA A 88 -21.34 5.24 18.27
N GLY A 89 -22.25 6.00 18.88
CA GLY A 89 -21.87 7.00 19.90
C GLY A 89 -22.58 8.35 19.90
N GLU A 90 -23.85 8.45 19.48
CA GLU A 90 -24.67 9.65 19.75
C GLU A 90 -26.05 9.23 20.26
N VAL A 91 -26.36 9.58 21.51
CA VAL A 91 -27.70 9.44 22.10
C VAL A 91 -28.50 10.68 21.73
N ALA A 92 -29.32 10.58 20.68
CA ALA A 92 -30.16 11.67 20.19
C ALA A 92 -30.94 12.32 21.33
N SER A 93 -30.85 13.64 21.44
CA SER A 93 -31.49 14.36 22.54
C SER A 93 -33.02 14.27 22.45
N PRO A 94 -33.75 14.39 23.57
CA PRO A 94 -35.22 14.48 23.56
C PRO A 94 -35.76 15.65 22.73
N GLN A 95 -34.90 16.58 22.31
CA GLN A 95 -35.23 17.73 21.49
C GLN A 95 -35.08 17.42 19.99
N GLU A 96 -34.06 16.64 19.60
CA GLU A 96 -33.86 16.16 18.23
C GLU A 96 -34.94 15.15 17.81
N VAL A 97 -35.26 14.17 18.65
CA VAL A 97 -36.31 13.17 18.37
C VAL A 97 -37.68 13.83 18.15
N ARG A 98 -38.03 14.83 18.97
CA ARG A 98 -39.23 15.65 18.75
C ARG A 98 -39.16 16.41 17.42
N SER A 99 -37.98 16.94 17.11
CA SER A 99 -37.71 17.64 15.86
C SER A 99 -37.98 16.76 14.63
N GLU A 100 -37.62 15.48 14.69
CA GLU A 100 -37.86 14.50 13.62
C GLU A 100 -39.34 14.13 13.53
N THR A 101 -40.01 13.85 14.66
CA THR A 101 -41.47 13.58 14.65
C THR A 101 -42.28 14.75 14.11
N ASP A 102 -41.87 16.00 14.38
CA ASP A 102 -42.50 17.20 13.81
C ASP A 102 -42.32 17.27 12.28
N ILE A 103 -41.14 16.91 11.76
CA ILE A 103 -40.87 16.89 10.31
C ILE A 103 -41.69 15.80 9.61
N ASP A 104 -41.81 14.62 10.23
CA ASP A 104 -42.57 13.51 9.67
C ASP A 104 -44.08 13.76 9.70
N ALA A 105 -44.61 14.41 10.75
CA ALA A 105 -45.98 14.88 10.79
C ALA A 105 -46.27 15.89 9.66
N ILE A 106 -45.38 16.86 9.43
CA ILE A 106 -45.52 17.82 8.31
C ILE A 106 -45.37 17.11 6.95
N ARG A 107 -44.62 16.01 6.85
CA ARG A 107 -44.57 15.20 5.62
C ARG A 107 -45.92 14.52 5.33
N GLN A 108 -46.63 14.05 6.35
CA GLN A 108 -47.95 13.41 6.23
C GLN A 108 -49.07 14.40 5.82
N GLU A 109 -48.90 15.72 6.04
CA GLU A 109 -49.83 16.74 5.58
C GLU A 109 -49.87 16.94 4.04
N GLY A 110 -48.99 16.29 3.28
CA GLY A 110 -49.08 16.24 1.81
C GLY A 110 -48.83 17.57 1.09
N LEU A 111 -48.06 18.49 1.69
CA LEU A 111 -47.83 19.83 1.11
C LEU A 111 -47.18 19.76 -0.28
N THR A 112 -47.72 20.56 -1.22
CA THR A 112 -47.19 20.60 -2.58
C THR A 112 -45.79 21.21 -2.62
N GLY A 113 -44.96 20.78 -3.57
CA GLY A 113 -43.64 21.37 -3.82
C GLY A 113 -43.66 22.88 -4.14
N ARG A 114 -44.82 23.47 -4.45
CA ARG A 114 -44.98 24.94 -4.54
C ARG A 114 -45.08 25.58 -3.15
N GLN A 115 -45.88 25.02 -2.25
CA GLN A 115 -46.02 25.47 -0.86
C GLN A 115 -44.69 25.36 -0.11
N LEU A 116 -44.01 24.23 -0.22
CA LEU A 116 -42.69 24.00 0.38
C LEU A 116 -41.65 25.09 -0.01
N ARG A 117 -41.51 25.37 -1.31
CA ARG A 117 -40.63 26.45 -1.80
C ARG A 117 -41.08 27.86 -1.40
N MET A 118 -42.37 28.07 -1.12
CA MET A 118 -42.84 29.33 -0.53
C MET A 118 -42.47 29.41 0.96
N ALA A 119 -42.65 28.34 1.74
CA ALA A 119 -42.25 28.28 3.14
C ALA A 119 -40.75 28.54 3.32
N ARG A 120 -39.87 27.92 2.50
CA ARG A 120 -38.43 28.22 2.49
C ARG A 120 -38.13 29.71 2.25
N ARG A 121 -38.84 30.34 1.32
CA ARG A 121 -38.67 31.77 1.00
C ARG A 121 -39.19 32.69 2.11
N VAL A 122 -40.27 32.30 2.78
CA VAL A 122 -40.81 33.03 3.95
C VAL A 122 -39.86 32.88 5.15
N ALA A 123 -39.34 31.68 5.39
CA ALA A 123 -38.34 31.40 6.43
C ALA A 123 -37.10 32.28 6.24
N GLN A 124 -36.53 32.31 5.02
CA GLN A 124 -35.39 33.18 4.68
C GLN A 124 -35.70 34.68 4.90
N LYS A 125 -36.92 35.14 4.58
CA LYS A 125 -37.35 36.52 4.88
C LYS A 125 -37.44 36.84 6.39
N HIS A 126 -37.72 35.84 7.23
CA HIS A 126 -37.73 35.95 8.69
C HIS A 126 -36.37 35.57 9.34
N GLY A 127 -35.29 35.56 8.56
CA GLY A 127 -33.93 35.30 9.05
C GLY A 127 -33.67 33.86 9.50
N LEU A 128 -34.51 32.91 9.09
CA LEU A 128 -34.33 31.49 9.36
C LEU A 128 -33.46 30.83 8.27
N ALA A 129 -32.58 29.93 8.69
CA ALA A 129 -31.72 29.13 7.83
C ALA A 129 -32.10 27.63 7.93
N PRO A 130 -33.21 27.20 7.32
CA PRO A 130 -33.69 25.83 7.41
C PRO A 130 -32.82 24.87 6.59
N THR A 131 -32.61 23.65 7.11
CA THR A 131 -31.85 22.59 6.43
C THR A 131 -32.66 21.88 5.34
N SER A 132 -33.99 21.89 5.46
CA SER A 132 -34.94 21.25 4.55
C SER A 132 -36.20 22.08 4.35
N ASP A 133 -36.97 21.82 3.28
CA ASP A 133 -38.25 22.50 3.04
C ASP A 133 -39.29 22.22 4.14
N PHE A 134 -39.31 21.00 4.69
CA PHE A 134 -40.22 20.64 5.79
C PHE A 134 -39.79 21.29 7.12
N ASP A 135 -38.49 21.38 7.36
CA ASP A 135 -37.91 22.15 8.47
C ASP A 135 -38.23 23.65 8.37
N ALA A 136 -38.28 24.22 7.16
CA ALA A 136 -38.74 25.61 6.97
C ALA A 136 -40.19 25.83 7.43
N VAL A 137 -41.08 24.85 7.21
CA VAL A 137 -42.46 24.90 7.72
C VAL A 137 -42.48 24.76 9.24
N ARG A 138 -41.70 23.81 9.80
CA ARG A 138 -41.56 23.59 11.25
C ARG A 138 -41.09 24.86 11.98
N GLN A 139 -40.00 25.48 11.53
CA GLN A 139 -39.41 26.67 12.17
C GLN A 139 -40.34 27.90 12.10
N LEU A 140 -41.15 28.02 11.04
CA LEU A 140 -42.16 29.08 10.95
C LEU A 140 -43.33 28.84 11.92
N ARG A 141 -43.88 27.61 11.94
CA ARG A 141 -44.96 27.23 12.87
C ARG A 141 -44.54 27.34 14.33
N ALA A 142 -43.31 26.97 14.67
CA ALA A 142 -42.72 27.14 16.00
C ALA A 142 -42.61 28.62 16.44
N ARG A 143 -42.66 29.58 15.50
CA ARG A 143 -42.76 31.03 15.75
C ARG A 143 -44.19 31.58 15.59
N GLY A 144 -45.20 30.71 15.44
CA GLY A 144 -46.60 31.11 15.21
C GLY A 144 -46.89 31.67 13.81
N ILE A 145 -45.92 31.60 12.88
CA ILE A 145 -46.03 32.16 11.53
C ILE A 145 -46.52 31.07 10.58
N ASP A 146 -47.66 31.30 9.95
CA ASP A 146 -48.21 30.41 8.91
C ASP A 146 -47.74 30.87 7.52
N PRO A 147 -46.87 30.11 6.81
CA PRO A 147 -46.38 30.48 5.48
C PRO A 147 -47.45 30.53 4.38
N PHE A 148 -48.69 30.08 4.67
CA PHE A 148 -49.76 29.98 3.68
C PHE A 148 -50.88 31.00 3.88
N LYS A 149 -50.88 31.76 4.98
CA LYS A 149 -51.78 32.90 5.15
C LYS A 149 -51.30 34.10 4.34
N PRO A 150 -52.17 34.75 3.55
CA PRO A 150 -51.81 35.98 2.85
C PRO A 150 -51.62 37.11 3.86
N THR A 151 -50.36 37.52 4.09
CA THR A 151 -50.03 38.67 4.92
C THR A 151 -50.43 39.97 4.21
N ASN A 152 -51.65 40.42 4.48
CA ASN A 152 -52.18 41.68 4.01
C ASN A 152 -51.42 42.83 4.68
N MET A 153 -50.53 43.49 3.95
CA MET A 153 -49.55 44.45 4.49
C MET A 153 -49.35 45.61 3.51
N LEU A 154 -49.21 46.82 4.06
CA LEU A 154 -49.18 48.15 3.41
C LEU A 154 -50.55 48.84 3.24
N GLU A 155 -51.04 49.33 4.37
CA GLU A 155 -51.57 50.68 4.47
C GLU A 155 -50.57 51.70 3.86
N LEU A 156 -50.86 52.27 2.69
CA LEU A 156 -50.36 53.60 2.30
C LEU A 156 -51.14 54.22 1.12
N VAL A 157 -51.84 55.33 1.39
CA VAL A 157 -52.23 56.44 0.47
C VAL A 157 -52.91 56.10 -0.89
N VAL A 158 -54.23 56.30 -0.90
CA VAL A 158 -55.15 56.60 -2.03
C VAL A 158 -54.54 57.62 -3.01
N PRO A 159 -54.68 57.52 -4.37
CA PRO A 159 -55.89 57.10 -5.10
C PRO A 159 -55.69 56.02 -6.20
N GLY A 160 -56.74 55.47 -6.84
CA GLY A 160 -58.17 55.68 -6.57
C GLY A 160 -59.07 55.80 -7.82
N SER A 161 -59.11 54.81 -8.72
CA SER A 161 -60.24 54.60 -9.66
C SER A 161 -60.18 53.25 -10.41
N ALA A 162 -61.34 52.57 -10.46
CA ALA A 162 -61.78 51.53 -11.42
C ALA A 162 -60.96 50.21 -11.58
N ALA A 163 -61.54 49.09 -12.06
CA ALA A 163 -62.92 48.57 -11.94
C ALA A 163 -62.99 47.10 -12.43
N GLY A 164 -63.68 46.22 -11.70
CA GLY A 164 -64.10 44.88 -12.14
C GLY A 164 -63.03 43.77 -12.16
N GLY A 165 -63.34 42.50 -11.92
CA GLY A 165 -64.60 41.93 -11.40
C GLY A 165 -64.82 40.47 -11.82
N ALA A 166 -65.32 39.61 -10.91
CA ALA A 166 -65.87 38.28 -11.23
C ALA A 166 -66.63 37.69 -10.02
N GLY A 167 -67.81 37.09 -10.27
CA GLY A 167 -68.57 36.25 -9.32
C GLY A 167 -69.30 36.99 -8.16
N GLY A 168 -70.45 36.51 -7.68
CA GLY A 168 -71.31 35.45 -8.23
C GLY A 168 -72.16 34.74 -7.17
N GLU A 169 -73.46 35.04 -7.12
CA GLU A 169 -74.53 34.29 -6.39
C GLU A 169 -74.38 34.30 -4.84
N THR A 170 -75.41 34.11 -3.99
CA THR A 170 -76.87 33.93 -4.13
C THR A 170 -77.64 34.97 -3.26
N GLY A 171 -78.93 35.21 -3.52
CA GLY A 171 -79.82 36.05 -2.67
C GLY A 171 -80.66 35.22 -1.66
N PRO A 172 -81.83 35.70 -1.18
CA PRO A 172 -82.48 37.01 -1.41
C PRO A 172 -83.00 37.72 -0.12
N ASP A 173 -83.49 38.96 -0.22
CA ASP A 173 -84.83 39.32 0.34
C ASP A 173 -85.42 40.64 -0.24
N LYS A 174 -86.64 41.00 0.17
CA LYS A 174 -87.52 42.03 -0.44
C LYS A 174 -87.70 43.28 0.43
N ALA A 175 -87.80 44.49 -0.18
CA ALA A 175 -89.00 45.38 -0.10
C ALA A 175 -88.84 46.83 -0.66
N LYS A 176 -89.67 47.15 -1.67
CA LYS A 176 -90.55 48.34 -1.83
C LYS A 176 -90.04 49.83 -1.75
N LEU A 177 -90.21 50.51 -2.91
CA LEU A 177 -90.89 51.83 -3.12
C LEU A 177 -90.15 53.16 -2.76
N PRO A 178 -90.56 54.37 -3.26
CA PRO A 178 -90.62 54.73 -4.70
C PRO A 178 -90.25 56.20 -5.11
N ALA A 179 -89.77 56.37 -6.35
CA ALA A 179 -90.05 57.43 -7.36
C ALA A 179 -90.17 58.96 -7.05
N ARG A 180 -89.40 59.78 -7.81
CA ARG A 180 -89.86 60.82 -8.78
C ARG A 180 -88.65 61.38 -9.59
N ALA A 181 -88.72 61.49 -10.93
CA ALA A 181 -89.19 62.64 -11.76
C ALA A 181 -88.29 63.89 -11.64
N ASP A 182 -87.99 64.70 -12.66
CA ASP A 182 -88.18 64.66 -14.13
C ASP A 182 -87.40 65.86 -14.73
N GLN A 183 -86.76 65.75 -15.91
CA GLN A 183 -86.63 66.84 -16.92
C GLN A 183 -85.79 66.43 -18.15
N ARG A 184 -85.95 67.18 -19.25
CA ARG A 184 -85.45 66.89 -20.62
C ARG A 184 -84.75 68.12 -21.19
N LEU A 185 -83.90 67.94 -22.21
CA LEU A 185 -83.72 68.77 -23.45
C LEU A 185 -82.49 68.24 -24.27
N PRO A 186 -82.25 68.63 -25.55
CA PRO A 186 -82.27 67.62 -26.62
C PRO A 186 -80.93 67.33 -27.34
N ARG A 187 -80.96 66.32 -28.21
CA ARG A 187 -79.87 65.95 -29.13
C ARG A 187 -79.72 66.93 -30.30
N THR A 188 -78.48 67.12 -30.76
CA THR A 188 -78.15 67.40 -32.17
C THR A 188 -76.92 66.59 -32.64
N THR A 189 -76.99 66.18 -33.90
CA THR A 189 -75.92 65.64 -34.78
C THR A 189 -76.16 66.31 -36.15
N PRO A 190 -75.21 66.41 -37.11
CA PRO A 190 -74.09 65.48 -37.37
C PRO A 190 -72.80 66.14 -37.95
N LEU A 191 -71.99 65.31 -38.65
CA LEU A 191 -71.07 65.61 -39.77
C LEU A 191 -69.74 66.38 -39.53
N ASP A 192 -68.67 65.60 -39.46
CA ASP A 192 -67.49 65.62 -40.36
C ASP A 192 -67.18 66.89 -41.18
N GLN A 193 -65.97 67.45 -40.97
CA GLN A 193 -65.17 68.01 -42.07
C GLN A 193 -63.66 68.15 -41.75
N ALA A 194 -62.85 67.96 -42.79
CA ALA A 194 -61.48 68.46 -43.00
C ALA A 194 -60.34 68.02 -42.03
N ASN A 195 -59.56 67.02 -42.47
CA ASN A 195 -58.18 66.82 -42.03
C ASN A 195 -57.31 68.03 -42.38
N LEU A 196 -56.71 68.68 -41.37
CA LEU A 196 -55.54 69.56 -41.50
C LEU A 196 -54.55 69.25 -40.36
N PRO A 197 -53.25 69.07 -40.61
CA PRO A 197 -52.30 68.65 -39.57
C PRO A 197 -51.89 69.83 -38.68
N SER A 198 -52.39 69.87 -37.44
CA SER A 198 -51.90 70.78 -36.40
C SER A 198 -50.67 70.19 -35.69
N THR A 199 -49.57 70.95 -35.63
CA THR A 199 -48.25 70.45 -35.22
C THR A 199 -48.04 70.39 -33.69
N GLU A 200 -49.11 70.26 -32.91
CA GLU A 200 -49.06 70.30 -31.43
C GLU A 200 -49.06 68.91 -30.79
N VAL A 201 -47.90 68.25 -30.86
CA VAL A 201 -47.69 66.93 -30.21
C VAL A 201 -47.63 67.08 -28.68
N ASN A 202 -48.65 66.52 -28.01
CA ASN A 202 -48.87 66.50 -26.57
C ASN A 202 -47.56 66.24 -25.74
N PRO A 203 -47.24 67.09 -24.74
CA PRO A 203 -46.01 66.98 -23.95
C PRO A 203 -45.94 65.75 -23.02
N ALA A 204 -47.04 65.04 -22.80
CA ALA A 204 -47.03 63.72 -22.15
C ALA A 204 -46.54 62.63 -23.12
N GLU A 205 -47.02 62.66 -24.37
CA GLU A 205 -46.57 61.71 -25.40
C GLU A 205 -45.11 61.90 -25.79
N ARG A 206 -44.61 63.14 -25.84
CA ARG A 206 -43.18 63.40 -26.08
C ARG A 206 -42.31 62.70 -25.03
N ARG A 207 -42.60 62.92 -23.75
CA ARG A 207 -41.88 62.26 -22.64
C ARG A 207 -42.03 60.74 -22.66
N ALA A 208 -43.20 60.20 -23.02
CA ALA A 208 -43.38 58.75 -23.17
C ALA A 208 -42.54 58.17 -24.33
N LYS A 209 -42.47 58.88 -25.46
CA LYS A 209 -41.64 58.51 -26.62
C LYS A 209 -40.14 58.62 -26.28
N GLU A 210 -39.71 59.70 -25.64
CA GLU A 210 -38.34 59.92 -25.14
C GLU A 210 -37.90 58.82 -24.15
N ILE A 211 -38.72 58.48 -23.15
CA ILE A 211 -38.43 57.39 -22.20
C ILE A 211 -38.35 56.05 -22.93
N MET A 212 -39.28 55.78 -23.86
CA MET A 212 -39.27 54.55 -24.66
C MET A 212 -38.03 54.47 -25.57
N ASP A 213 -37.57 55.58 -26.14
CA ASP A 213 -36.37 55.61 -26.98
C ASP A 213 -35.08 55.54 -26.17
N ILE A 214 -35.03 56.11 -24.96
CA ILE A 214 -33.95 55.87 -23.99
C ILE A 214 -33.89 54.39 -23.61
N GLN A 215 -35.02 53.76 -23.25
CA GLN A 215 -35.07 52.32 -22.97
C GLN A 215 -34.67 51.48 -24.18
N ARG A 216 -35.13 51.84 -25.39
CA ARG A 216 -34.81 51.17 -26.66
C ARG A 216 -33.34 51.31 -27.02
N ASP A 217 -32.70 52.43 -26.73
CA ASP A 217 -31.26 52.62 -26.91
C ASP A 217 -30.45 51.89 -25.84
N ILE A 218 -30.84 51.93 -24.56
CA ILE A 218 -30.23 51.10 -23.51
C ILE A 218 -30.30 49.61 -23.88
N ALA A 219 -31.44 49.16 -24.41
CA ALA A 219 -31.62 47.79 -24.93
C ALA A 219 -30.75 47.51 -26.16
N ARG A 220 -30.63 48.45 -27.12
CA ARG A 220 -29.73 48.34 -28.29
C ARG A 220 -28.25 48.27 -27.85
N ARG A 221 -27.82 49.13 -26.93
CA ARG A 221 -26.46 49.15 -26.35
C ARG A 221 -26.17 47.84 -25.59
N ARG A 222 -27.12 47.35 -24.78
CA ARG A 222 -27.00 46.06 -24.08
C ARG A 222 -26.95 44.88 -25.05
N ARG A 223 -27.81 44.84 -26.07
CA ARG A 223 -27.78 43.81 -27.14
C ARG A 223 -26.46 43.84 -27.92
N ARG A 224 -25.94 45.02 -28.27
CA ARG A 224 -24.62 45.17 -28.92
C ARG A 224 -23.48 44.67 -28.03
N ARG A 225 -23.46 45.02 -26.74
CA ARG A 225 -22.45 44.52 -25.78
C ARG A 225 -22.54 43.00 -25.58
N LEU A 226 -23.75 42.44 -25.49
CA LEU A 226 -23.96 40.99 -25.39
C LEU A 226 -23.55 40.27 -26.68
N LEU A 227 -23.85 40.82 -27.86
CA LEU A 227 -23.38 40.28 -29.14
C LEU A 227 -21.84 40.29 -29.22
N LEU A 228 -21.18 41.38 -28.85
CA LEU A 228 -19.72 41.47 -28.85
C LEU A 228 -19.06 40.51 -27.83
N LEU A 229 -19.70 40.29 -26.67
CA LEU A 229 -19.25 39.28 -25.71
C LEU A 229 -19.46 37.87 -26.26
N PHE A 230 -20.61 37.60 -26.87
CA PHE A 230 -20.96 36.30 -27.43
C PHE A 230 -20.09 35.95 -28.64
N THR A 231 -19.84 36.86 -29.58
CA THR A 231 -18.93 36.60 -30.71
C THR A 231 -17.50 36.38 -30.25
N ARG A 232 -17.03 37.13 -29.24
CA ARG A 232 -15.71 36.90 -28.63
C ARG A 232 -15.63 35.53 -27.95
N LEU A 233 -16.66 35.14 -27.20
CA LEU A 233 -16.75 33.81 -26.57
C LEU A 233 -16.88 32.68 -27.61
N SER A 234 -17.64 32.88 -28.68
CA SER A 234 -17.75 31.95 -29.80
C SER A 234 -16.42 31.74 -30.51
N PHE A 235 -15.65 32.81 -30.74
CA PHE A 235 -14.35 32.69 -31.42
C PHE A 235 -13.26 32.07 -30.52
N PHE A 236 -13.14 32.52 -29.26
CA PHE A 236 -12.03 32.10 -28.39
C PHE A 236 -12.32 30.86 -27.52
N VAL A 237 -13.58 30.43 -27.37
CA VAL A 237 -13.95 29.27 -26.55
C VAL A 237 -14.76 28.25 -27.35
N PHE A 238 -15.92 28.62 -27.89
CA PHE A 238 -16.78 27.60 -28.54
C PHE A 238 -16.18 27.05 -29.83
N ALA A 239 -15.56 27.87 -30.69
CA ALA A 239 -14.94 27.39 -31.93
C ALA A 239 -13.78 26.40 -31.68
N PRO A 240 -12.77 26.68 -30.82
CA PRO A 240 -11.74 25.69 -30.49
C PRO A 240 -12.30 24.49 -29.71
N ALA A 241 -13.36 24.64 -28.89
CA ALA A 241 -14.00 23.50 -28.25
C ALA A 241 -14.78 22.60 -29.24
N ILE A 242 -15.41 23.19 -30.27
CA ILE A 242 -16.06 22.47 -31.37
C ILE A 242 -15.01 21.78 -32.25
N LEU A 243 -13.85 22.41 -32.47
CA LEU A 243 -12.73 21.79 -33.17
C LEU A 243 -12.18 20.57 -32.40
N ALA A 244 -12.00 20.70 -31.09
CA ALA A 244 -11.60 19.58 -30.23
C ALA A 244 -12.67 18.47 -30.19
N GLY A 245 -13.95 18.83 -30.16
CA GLY A 245 -15.06 17.88 -30.29
C GLY A 245 -15.05 17.16 -31.63
N TYR A 246 -14.89 17.87 -32.75
CA TYR A 246 -14.75 17.27 -34.08
C TYR A 246 -13.58 16.27 -34.13
N TYR A 247 -12.42 16.65 -33.58
CA TYR A 247 -11.29 15.75 -33.44
C TYR A 247 -11.64 14.49 -32.63
N PHE A 248 -12.13 14.61 -31.40
CA PHE A 248 -12.45 13.45 -30.56
C PHE A 248 -13.58 12.56 -31.11
N TYR A 249 -14.54 13.13 -31.84
CA TYR A 249 -15.65 12.37 -32.41
C TYR A 249 -15.34 11.72 -33.76
N VAL A 250 -14.64 12.42 -34.66
CA VAL A 250 -14.48 12.04 -36.08
C VAL A 250 -13.06 11.60 -36.45
N VAL A 251 -12.02 12.20 -35.86
CA VAL A 251 -10.61 11.98 -36.26
C VAL A 251 -9.89 11.00 -35.34
N ALA A 252 -10.11 11.12 -34.04
CA ALA A 252 -9.39 10.34 -33.03
C ALA A 252 -9.85 8.88 -33.03
N THR A 253 -8.91 7.98 -33.34
CA THR A 253 -9.14 6.52 -33.41
C THR A 253 -9.65 5.97 -32.07
N PRO A 254 -10.67 5.08 -32.08
CA PRO A 254 -11.06 4.33 -30.90
C PRO A 254 -9.90 3.44 -30.40
N MET A 255 -9.77 3.33 -29.08
CA MET A 255 -8.82 2.44 -28.42
C MET A 255 -9.56 1.62 -27.38
N TYR A 256 -9.42 0.30 -27.50
CA TYR A 256 -10.06 -0.72 -26.69
C TYR A 256 -9.06 -1.17 -25.62
N ALA A 257 -9.48 -1.22 -24.36
CA ALA A 257 -8.60 -1.55 -23.23
C ALA A 257 -8.94 -2.92 -22.64
N SER A 258 -8.07 -3.90 -22.88
CA SER A 258 -8.12 -5.21 -22.22
C SER A 258 -7.44 -5.11 -20.86
N LYS A 259 -8.07 -5.70 -19.84
CA LYS A 259 -7.61 -5.67 -18.45
C LYS A 259 -7.31 -7.07 -17.96
N ALA A 260 -6.22 -7.21 -17.22
CA ALA A 260 -5.84 -8.45 -16.56
C ALA A 260 -5.30 -8.18 -15.16
N GLU A 261 -5.48 -9.15 -14.27
CA GLU A 261 -4.99 -9.09 -12.89
C GLU A 261 -4.37 -10.44 -12.53
N PHE A 262 -3.13 -10.42 -12.03
CA PHE A 262 -2.36 -11.63 -11.71
C PHE A 262 -1.53 -11.46 -10.44
N LEU A 263 -1.25 -12.58 -9.77
CA LEU A 263 -0.45 -12.65 -8.55
C LEU A 263 0.75 -13.57 -8.78
N ILE A 264 1.83 -13.30 -8.05
CA ILE A 264 2.98 -14.21 -7.96
C ILE A 264 2.88 -14.93 -6.62
N LEU A 265 2.48 -16.20 -6.66
CA LEU A 265 2.37 -17.02 -5.46
C LEU A 265 3.70 -17.69 -5.17
N GLN A 266 4.09 -17.69 -3.90
CA GLN A 266 5.17 -18.53 -3.39
C GLN A 266 4.56 -19.77 -2.74
N ALA A 267 5.07 -20.96 -3.06
CA ALA A 267 4.66 -22.19 -2.38
C ALA A 267 5.04 -22.11 -0.90
N ASP A 268 4.08 -22.45 -0.04
CA ASP A 268 4.13 -22.14 1.39
C ASP A 268 5.23 -22.92 2.12
N ASN A 269 6.08 -22.21 2.89
CA ASN A 269 7.31 -22.78 3.44
C ASN A 269 7.11 -23.45 4.81
N GLN A 270 6.18 -24.40 4.87
CA GLN A 270 5.72 -25.08 6.10
C GLN A 270 6.78 -25.92 6.85
N GLY A 271 8.04 -25.92 6.39
CA GLY A 271 9.17 -26.59 7.07
C GLY A 271 9.95 -25.69 8.04
N GLY A 272 9.75 -24.37 8.01
CA GLY A 272 10.59 -23.40 8.72
C GLY A 272 10.32 -23.29 10.23
N SER A 273 10.65 -24.34 11.02
CA SER A 273 10.42 -24.41 12.48
C SER A 273 11.35 -23.52 13.34
N GLY A 274 11.62 -22.28 12.90
CA GLY A 274 12.49 -21.32 13.59
C GLY A 274 12.12 -19.88 13.27
N ILE A 275 12.61 -18.94 14.09
CA ILE A 275 12.20 -17.51 14.08
C ILE A 275 12.41 -16.84 12.71
N GLY A 276 13.39 -17.28 11.91
CA GLY A 276 13.59 -16.78 10.53
C GLY A 276 12.51 -17.22 9.52
N GLY A 277 11.89 -18.39 9.71
CA GLY A 277 10.84 -18.91 8.82
C GLY A 277 9.58 -18.03 8.85
N LEU A 278 9.28 -17.45 10.02
CA LEU A 278 8.16 -16.52 10.24
C LEU A 278 8.23 -15.26 9.36
N LEU A 279 9.40 -14.90 8.82
CA LEU A 279 9.57 -13.75 7.92
C LEU A 279 9.59 -14.15 6.43
N GLN A 280 10.13 -15.33 6.08
CA GLN A 280 10.24 -15.79 4.69
C GLN A 280 8.89 -16.10 4.02
N GLY A 281 7.85 -16.40 4.80
CA GLY A 281 6.47 -16.55 4.32
C GLY A 281 5.65 -15.26 4.26
N THR A 282 6.23 -14.10 4.62
CA THR A 282 5.48 -12.82 4.63
C THR A 282 5.45 -12.14 3.26
N GLN A 283 4.41 -11.34 3.03
CA GLN A 283 4.21 -10.57 1.78
C GLN A 283 5.41 -9.67 1.42
N PHE A 284 6.26 -9.30 2.39
CA PHE A 284 7.48 -8.53 2.13
C PHE A 284 8.49 -9.24 1.22
N ALA A 285 8.46 -10.58 1.13
CA ALA A 285 9.33 -11.35 0.24
C ALA A 285 8.80 -11.40 -1.20
N THR A 286 7.49 -11.66 -1.38
CA THR A 286 6.82 -11.69 -2.69
C THR A 286 6.80 -10.32 -3.37
N ASN A 287 6.70 -9.23 -2.58
CA ASN A 287 6.80 -7.84 -3.06
C ASN A 287 7.99 -7.60 -4.01
N GLN A 288 9.17 -8.17 -3.74
CA GLN A 288 10.37 -7.89 -4.54
C GLN A 288 10.29 -8.48 -5.95
N ASP A 289 9.84 -9.72 -6.08
CA ASP A 289 9.71 -10.39 -7.38
C ASP A 289 8.55 -9.77 -8.18
N ALA A 290 7.46 -9.33 -7.53
CA ALA A 290 6.39 -8.58 -8.18
C ALA A 290 6.84 -7.21 -8.72
N ILE A 291 7.62 -6.45 -7.95
CA ILE A 291 8.21 -5.18 -8.39
C ILE A 291 9.20 -5.41 -9.55
N ALA A 292 9.97 -6.51 -9.53
CA ALA A 292 10.87 -6.87 -10.63
C ALA A 292 10.12 -7.19 -11.94
N VAL A 293 9.02 -7.94 -11.86
CA VAL A 293 8.14 -8.23 -13.00
C VAL A 293 7.46 -6.97 -13.52
N GLN A 294 6.86 -6.14 -12.65
CA GLN A 294 6.28 -4.85 -13.02
C GLN A 294 7.30 -3.95 -13.74
N SER A 295 8.54 -3.89 -13.23
CA SER A 295 9.63 -3.10 -13.82
C SER A 295 10.08 -3.64 -15.18
N TYR A 296 10.07 -4.97 -15.37
CA TYR A 296 10.38 -5.61 -16.64
C TYR A 296 9.30 -5.34 -17.70
N LEU A 297 8.02 -5.55 -17.36
CA LEU A 297 6.91 -5.32 -18.30
C LEU A 297 6.74 -3.83 -18.65
N GLN A 298 7.10 -2.90 -17.76
CA GLN A 298 7.15 -1.46 -18.06
C GLN A 298 8.40 -1.02 -18.85
N SER A 299 9.36 -1.92 -19.12
CA SER A 299 10.64 -1.58 -19.75
C SER A 299 10.56 -1.54 -21.28
N LYS A 300 11.63 -1.03 -21.90
CA LYS A 300 11.79 -1.09 -23.37
C LYS A 300 11.99 -2.53 -23.86
N ASP A 301 12.52 -3.42 -23.02
CA ASP A 301 12.83 -4.81 -23.35
C ASP A 301 11.53 -5.60 -23.67
N ALA A 302 10.52 -5.48 -22.79
CA ALA A 302 9.19 -6.05 -23.02
C ALA A 302 8.47 -5.42 -24.24
N MET A 303 8.68 -4.13 -24.51
CA MET A 303 8.14 -3.47 -25.71
C MET A 303 8.78 -3.99 -26.99
N ILE A 304 10.11 -4.15 -27.03
CA ILE A 304 10.82 -4.72 -28.18
C ILE A 304 10.37 -6.16 -28.41
N ARG A 305 10.29 -6.98 -27.36
CA ARG A 305 9.79 -8.36 -27.49
C ARG A 305 8.34 -8.41 -27.99
N LEU A 306 7.45 -7.54 -27.52
CA LEU A 306 6.08 -7.45 -28.04
C LEU A 306 6.02 -6.97 -29.50
N ASP A 307 7.02 -6.23 -29.96
CA ASP A 307 7.18 -5.88 -31.37
C ASP A 307 7.69 -7.04 -32.22
N ASP A 308 8.69 -7.78 -31.74
CA ASP A 308 9.25 -8.95 -32.42
C ASP A 308 8.25 -10.12 -32.51
N ASP A 309 7.52 -10.41 -31.42
CA ASP A 309 6.55 -11.52 -31.35
C ASP A 309 5.18 -11.17 -31.98
N MET A 310 4.71 -9.91 -31.84
CA MET A 310 3.32 -9.51 -32.15
C MET A 310 3.18 -8.22 -32.98
N GLY A 311 4.26 -7.61 -33.44
CA GLY A 311 4.22 -6.47 -34.37
C GLY A 311 3.66 -5.17 -33.78
N PHE A 312 3.92 -4.88 -32.50
CA PHE A 312 3.47 -3.68 -31.80
C PHE A 312 3.59 -2.36 -32.61
N LYS A 313 4.76 -2.08 -33.21
CA LYS A 313 4.97 -0.89 -34.07
C LYS A 313 4.11 -0.96 -35.33
N ALA A 314 4.08 -2.12 -35.98
CA ALA A 314 3.32 -2.36 -37.20
C ALA A 314 1.80 -2.25 -36.97
N HIS A 315 1.31 -2.50 -35.75
CA HIS A 315 -0.07 -2.19 -35.37
C HIS A 315 -0.30 -0.68 -35.26
N PHE A 316 0.57 0.05 -34.56
CA PHE A 316 0.41 1.47 -34.30
C PHE A 316 0.85 2.41 -35.45
N SER A 317 1.44 1.87 -36.53
CA SER A 317 1.75 2.61 -37.78
C SER A 317 0.67 2.48 -38.86
N GLN A 318 -0.44 1.76 -38.62
CA GLN A 318 -1.47 1.51 -39.64
C GLN A 318 -2.21 2.78 -40.08
N ASP A 319 -2.53 2.88 -41.37
CA ASP A 319 -2.93 4.15 -41.98
C ASP A 319 -4.21 4.79 -41.42
N TRP A 320 -5.14 3.97 -40.92
CA TRP A 320 -6.41 4.40 -40.32
C TRP A 320 -6.28 4.91 -38.87
N ILE A 321 -5.08 4.84 -38.29
CA ILE A 321 -4.79 5.44 -36.99
C ILE A 321 -4.58 6.95 -37.18
N ASP A 322 -5.17 7.71 -36.27
CA ASP A 322 -5.12 9.18 -36.16
C ASP A 322 -3.69 9.70 -36.41
N PRO A 323 -3.48 10.57 -37.42
CA PRO A 323 -2.15 11.08 -37.77
C PRO A 323 -1.40 11.80 -36.65
N ILE A 324 -2.06 12.20 -35.55
CA ILE A 324 -1.42 12.80 -34.37
C ILE A 324 -0.91 11.74 -33.38
N GLN A 325 -1.39 10.49 -33.50
CA GLN A 325 -1.13 9.39 -32.56
C GLN A 325 -0.53 8.13 -33.22
N ARG A 326 -0.51 8.08 -34.55
CA ARG A 326 0.11 7.04 -35.39
C ARG A 326 1.64 7.15 -35.36
N LEU A 327 2.33 6.01 -35.35
CA LEU A 327 3.78 5.96 -35.55
C LEU A 327 4.15 6.20 -37.02
N GLU A 328 5.36 6.71 -37.28
CA GLU A 328 5.92 6.71 -38.63
C GLU A 328 6.16 5.27 -39.14
N SER A 329 6.39 5.10 -40.45
CA SER A 329 6.48 3.78 -41.09
C SER A 329 7.74 2.97 -40.75
N ALA A 330 8.76 3.61 -40.16
CA ALA A 330 9.97 2.97 -39.63
C ALA A 330 10.40 3.68 -38.33
N PRO A 331 9.61 3.56 -37.24
CA PRO A 331 9.75 4.41 -36.06
C PRO A 331 10.87 3.91 -35.16
N SER A 332 11.49 4.81 -34.39
CA SER A 332 12.51 4.44 -33.42
C SER A 332 11.94 3.62 -32.27
N ASN A 333 12.80 2.85 -31.60
CA ASN A 333 12.44 2.15 -30.36
C ASN A 333 12.07 3.13 -29.24
N GLU A 334 12.55 4.37 -29.31
CA GLU A 334 12.26 5.47 -28.39
C GLU A 334 10.82 5.99 -28.55
N GLU A 335 10.38 6.21 -29.77
CA GLU A 335 9.01 6.63 -30.11
C GLU A 335 8.01 5.52 -29.79
N ALA A 336 8.31 4.29 -30.24
CA ALA A 336 7.51 3.10 -29.91
C ALA A 336 7.37 2.90 -28.40
N TYR A 337 8.45 3.06 -27.62
CA TYR A 337 8.42 2.98 -26.16
C TYR A 337 7.62 4.11 -25.50
N SER A 338 7.62 5.31 -26.09
CA SER A 338 6.78 6.42 -25.61
C SER A 338 5.29 6.12 -25.76
N LEU A 339 4.91 5.46 -26.87
CA LEU A 339 3.53 5.05 -27.12
C LEU A 339 3.13 3.83 -26.29
N TYR A 340 4.05 2.86 -26.13
CA TYR A 340 3.88 1.72 -25.23
C TYR A 340 3.53 2.17 -23.81
N LYS A 341 4.26 3.13 -23.23
CA LYS A 341 3.96 3.68 -21.89
C LYS A 341 2.61 4.38 -21.77
N LYS A 342 2.03 4.86 -22.88
CA LYS A 342 0.72 5.52 -22.91
C LYS A 342 -0.42 4.50 -22.87
N TYR A 343 -0.21 3.32 -23.46
CA TYR A 343 -1.25 2.32 -23.70
C TYR A 343 -1.11 1.04 -22.88
N VAL A 344 0.10 0.66 -22.46
CA VAL A 344 0.37 -0.42 -21.51
C VAL A 344 0.61 0.19 -20.14
N LYS A 345 -0.40 0.12 -19.28
CA LYS A 345 -0.36 0.60 -17.89
C LYS A 345 -0.32 -0.61 -16.97
N ILE A 346 0.65 -0.62 -16.06
CA ILE A 346 0.85 -1.73 -15.11
C ILE A 346 1.07 -1.11 -13.74
N SER A 347 0.34 -1.59 -12.74
CA SER A 347 0.41 -1.12 -11.36
C SER A 347 0.39 -2.29 -10.39
N TYR A 348 1.29 -2.27 -9.41
CA TYR A 348 1.32 -3.23 -8.33
C TYR A 348 0.63 -2.69 -7.09
N ASP A 349 -0.27 -3.47 -6.48
CA ASP A 349 -0.84 -3.17 -5.16
C ASP A 349 -0.15 -4.05 -4.08
N PRO A 350 0.69 -3.48 -3.21
CA PRO A 350 1.39 -4.22 -2.17
C PRO A 350 0.48 -4.61 -0.99
N THR A 351 -0.80 -4.20 -1.00
CA THR A 351 -1.81 -4.56 0.01
C THR A 351 -2.48 -5.88 -0.36
N GLU A 352 -2.80 -6.05 -1.64
CA GLU A 352 -3.46 -7.24 -2.19
C GLU A 352 -2.46 -8.27 -2.74
N GLY A 353 -1.23 -7.85 -3.07
CA GLY A 353 -0.24 -8.67 -3.77
C GLY A 353 -0.50 -8.81 -5.28
N VAL A 354 -1.41 -8.01 -5.83
CA VAL A 354 -1.91 -8.10 -7.21
C VAL A 354 -1.15 -7.15 -8.13
N ILE A 355 -0.72 -7.64 -9.29
CA ILE A 355 -0.31 -6.83 -10.43
C ILE A 355 -1.54 -6.65 -11.33
N ARG A 356 -2.01 -5.41 -11.45
CA ARG A 356 -3.09 -5.02 -12.37
C ARG A 356 -2.49 -4.45 -13.65
N MET A 357 -2.98 -4.89 -14.80
CA MET A 357 -2.53 -4.49 -16.13
C MET A 357 -3.70 -4.04 -17.00
N GLU A 358 -3.54 -2.91 -17.68
CA GLU A 358 -4.45 -2.39 -18.70
C GLU A 358 -3.66 -2.16 -20.00
N VAL A 359 -4.02 -2.88 -21.06
CA VAL A 359 -3.41 -2.78 -22.39
C VAL A 359 -4.44 -2.21 -23.35
N SER A 360 -4.14 -1.04 -23.92
CA SER A 360 -4.97 -0.38 -24.92
C SER A 360 -4.44 -0.64 -26.34
N ALA A 361 -5.30 -1.02 -27.27
CA ALA A 361 -4.97 -1.07 -28.70
C ALA A 361 -6.12 -0.55 -29.56
N ALA A 362 -5.81 -0.18 -30.81
CA ALA A 362 -6.82 0.32 -31.75
C ALA A 362 -7.86 -0.75 -32.17
N ASP A 363 -7.55 -2.03 -31.97
CA ASP A 363 -8.41 -3.19 -32.22
C ASP A 363 -8.60 -3.99 -30.91
N PRO A 364 -9.82 -4.46 -30.59
CA PRO A 364 -10.13 -5.12 -29.31
C PRO A 364 -9.61 -6.57 -29.20
N ALA A 365 -9.38 -7.28 -30.31
CA ALA A 365 -8.73 -8.58 -30.27
C ALA A 365 -7.21 -8.41 -30.06
N ILE A 366 -6.61 -7.43 -30.73
CA ILE A 366 -5.18 -7.09 -30.53
C ILE A 366 -4.90 -6.62 -29.10
N SER A 367 -5.79 -5.84 -28.47
CA SER A 367 -5.60 -5.44 -27.06
C SER A 367 -5.58 -6.63 -26.11
N ALA A 368 -6.38 -7.67 -26.38
CA ALA A 368 -6.39 -8.90 -25.60
C ALA A 368 -5.14 -9.74 -25.84
N GLN A 369 -4.74 -9.94 -27.10
CA GLN A 369 -3.54 -10.71 -27.47
C GLN A 369 -2.25 -10.08 -26.92
N PHE A 370 -2.11 -8.75 -27.01
CA PHE A 370 -0.99 -8.04 -26.39
C PHE A 370 -0.95 -8.23 -24.87
N ALA A 371 -2.11 -8.22 -24.19
CA ALA A 371 -2.17 -8.48 -22.76
C ALA A 371 -1.84 -9.93 -22.39
N GLU A 372 -2.27 -10.90 -23.20
CA GLU A 372 -1.97 -12.33 -23.04
C GLU A 372 -0.47 -12.60 -23.18
N HIS A 373 0.17 -12.12 -24.24
CA HIS A 373 1.62 -12.22 -24.44
C HIS A 373 2.41 -11.54 -23.31
N LEU A 374 1.97 -10.37 -22.82
CA LEU A 374 2.61 -9.71 -21.67
C LEU A 374 2.48 -10.51 -20.36
N ILE A 375 1.43 -11.34 -20.19
CA ILE A 375 1.35 -12.28 -19.07
C ILE A 375 2.32 -13.45 -19.26
N THR A 376 2.46 -14.00 -20.48
CA THR A 376 3.46 -15.03 -20.77
C THR A 376 4.88 -14.54 -20.50
N TYR A 377 5.22 -13.30 -20.88
CA TYR A 377 6.53 -12.71 -20.57
C TYR A 377 6.71 -12.49 -19.06
N ALA A 378 5.63 -12.24 -18.31
CA ALA A 378 5.65 -12.12 -16.85
C ALA A 378 5.94 -13.48 -16.19
N GLU A 379 5.28 -14.54 -16.67
CA GLU A 379 5.45 -15.93 -16.21
C GLU A 379 6.87 -16.43 -16.47
N GLU A 380 7.36 -16.33 -17.72
CA GLU A 380 8.74 -16.65 -18.08
C GLU A 380 9.75 -15.89 -17.21
N ARG A 381 9.47 -14.63 -16.87
CA ARG A 381 10.36 -13.82 -16.04
C ARG A 381 10.38 -14.26 -14.58
N VAL A 382 9.26 -14.69 -14.02
CA VAL A 382 9.19 -15.31 -12.68
C VAL A 382 9.95 -16.64 -12.66
N ASP A 383 9.78 -17.45 -13.71
CA ASP A 383 10.45 -18.74 -13.85
C ASP A 383 11.96 -18.59 -14.05
N GLU A 384 12.40 -17.61 -14.83
CA GLU A 384 13.83 -17.31 -15.00
C GLU A 384 14.46 -16.81 -13.70
N LEU A 385 13.82 -15.85 -13.02
CA LEU A 385 14.30 -15.35 -11.71
C LEU A 385 14.38 -16.50 -10.69
N SER A 386 13.39 -17.41 -10.70
CA SER A 386 13.37 -18.58 -9.84
C SER A 386 14.44 -19.61 -10.22
N ARG A 387 14.67 -19.85 -11.52
CA ARG A 387 15.72 -20.74 -12.04
C ARG A 387 17.10 -20.24 -11.64
N ARG A 388 17.41 -18.96 -11.89
CA ARG A 388 18.70 -18.35 -11.49
C ARG A 388 18.93 -18.48 -9.98
N LYS A 389 17.94 -18.14 -9.15
CA LYS A 389 18.01 -18.31 -7.68
C LYS A 389 18.32 -19.76 -7.26
N ARG A 390 17.73 -20.78 -7.90
CA ARG A 390 18.02 -22.20 -7.64
C ARG A 390 19.43 -22.60 -8.09
N GLU A 391 19.84 -22.18 -9.28
CA GLU A 391 21.15 -22.51 -9.86
C GLU A 391 22.30 -21.87 -9.07
N ASP A 392 22.18 -20.59 -8.71
CA ASP A 392 23.15 -19.88 -7.87
C ASP A 392 23.22 -20.45 -6.45
N GLY A 393 22.07 -20.82 -5.85
CA GLY A 393 22.00 -21.49 -4.55
C GLY A 393 22.71 -22.84 -4.56
N MET A 394 22.34 -23.74 -5.48
CA MET A 394 22.97 -25.06 -5.60
C MET A 394 24.46 -24.98 -5.94
N ARG A 395 24.89 -24.01 -6.75
CA ARG A 395 26.31 -23.77 -7.02
C ARG A 395 27.04 -23.38 -5.73
N THR A 396 26.53 -22.39 -5.00
CA THR A 396 27.14 -21.90 -3.75
C THR A 396 27.22 -23.01 -2.68
N ALA A 397 26.17 -23.84 -2.55
CA ALA A 397 26.15 -24.94 -1.60
C ALA A 397 27.17 -26.04 -1.95
N ARG A 398 27.31 -26.40 -3.24
CA ARG A 398 28.33 -27.34 -3.71
C ARG A 398 29.75 -26.80 -3.56
N GLU A 399 29.99 -25.54 -3.90
CA GLU A 399 31.28 -24.86 -3.66
C GLU A 399 31.65 -24.84 -2.16
N SER A 400 30.67 -24.71 -1.28
CA SER A 400 30.89 -24.80 0.17
C SER A 400 31.15 -26.24 0.65
N LEU A 401 30.54 -27.24 0.02
CA LEU A 401 30.77 -28.66 0.34
C LEU A 401 32.15 -29.14 -0.14
N GLU A 402 32.58 -28.78 -1.35
CA GLU A 402 33.93 -29.14 -1.82
C GLU A 402 35.02 -28.45 -0.99
N ARG A 403 34.84 -27.17 -0.63
CA ARG A 403 35.77 -26.47 0.26
C ARG A 403 35.87 -27.13 1.63
N ALA A 404 34.73 -27.51 2.24
CA ALA A 404 34.74 -28.19 3.54
C ALA A 404 35.40 -29.59 3.46
N LYS A 405 35.31 -30.31 2.33
CA LYS A 405 36.07 -31.55 2.10
C LYS A 405 37.57 -31.29 1.99
N GLU A 406 37.97 -30.20 1.33
CA GLU A 406 39.36 -29.79 1.14
C GLU A 406 40.00 -29.37 2.47
N GLU A 407 39.38 -28.45 3.21
CA GLU A 407 39.78 -28.04 4.57
C GLU A 407 39.92 -29.25 5.51
N ARG A 408 38.94 -30.17 5.48
CA ARG A 408 38.93 -31.40 6.28
C ARG A 408 40.01 -32.40 5.84
N ARG A 409 40.37 -32.43 4.57
CA ARG A 409 41.49 -33.22 4.05
C ARG A 409 42.83 -32.62 4.49
N GLU A 410 43.01 -31.30 4.37
CA GLU A 410 44.23 -30.62 4.79
C GLU A 410 44.49 -30.81 6.30
N ALA A 411 43.44 -30.67 7.13
CA ALA A 411 43.53 -30.96 8.56
C ALA A 411 43.91 -32.42 8.85
N GLN A 412 43.35 -33.40 8.12
CA GLN A 412 43.75 -34.80 8.27
C GLN A 412 45.21 -35.02 7.82
N GLU A 413 45.64 -34.47 6.68
CA GLU A 413 47.02 -34.61 6.23
C GLU A 413 48.03 -33.95 7.19
N ALA A 414 47.69 -32.80 7.77
CA ALA A 414 48.50 -32.16 8.81
C ALA A 414 48.61 -33.03 10.07
N LEU A 415 47.50 -33.60 10.55
CA LEU A 415 47.49 -34.51 11.69
C LEU A 415 48.30 -35.80 11.42
N VAL A 416 48.20 -36.38 10.22
CA VAL A 416 48.97 -37.58 9.84
C VAL A 416 50.46 -37.29 9.80
N ARG A 417 50.91 -36.19 9.18
CA ARG A 417 52.33 -35.79 9.17
C ARG A 417 52.87 -35.58 10.59
N LEU A 418 52.07 -34.93 11.46
CA LEU A 418 52.40 -34.76 12.88
C LEU A 418 52.40 -36.08 13.69
N GLN A 419 51.77 -37.16 13.20
CA GLN A 419 51.87 -38.49 13.81
C GLN A 419 53.08 -39.26 13.29
N GLU A 420 53.39 -39.16 11.99
CA GLU A 420 54.59 -39.75 11.37
C GLU A 420 55.88 -39.18 11.98
N ASP A 421 55.94 -37.86 12.22
CA ASP A 421 57.04 -37.17 12.92
C ASP A 421 57.14 -37.49 14.43
N ASN A 422 56.14 -38.19 15.00
CA ASN A 422 56.01 -38.48 16.43
C ASN A 422 55.87 -39.99 16.70
N PHE A 423 56.80 -40.78 16.15
CA PHE A 423 56.88 -42.25 16.30
C PHE A 423 57.02 -42.76 17.76
N VAL A 424 57.16 -41.88 18.75
CA VAL A 424 57.19 -42.20 20.18
C VAL A 424 56.10 -41.40 20.88
N ASP A 425 55.25 -42.06 21.66
CA ASP A 425 54.27 -41.41 22.53
C ASP A 425 54.99 -40.44 23.51
N PRO A 426 54.79 -39.12 23.37
CA PRO A 426 55.48 -38.13 24.18
C PRO A 426 55.02 -38.15 25.64
N GLU A 427 53.73 -38.42 25.90
CA GLU A 427 53.18 -38.45 27.25
C GLU A 427 53.64 -39.72 27.98
N GLY A 428 53.58 -40.87 27.31
CA GLY A 428 54.10 -42.14 27.82
C GLY A 428 55.61 -42.12 28.10
N TYR A 429 56.40 -41.45 27.24
CA TYR A 429 57.85 -41.30 27.47
C TYR A 429 58.17 -40.37 28.65
N ILE A 430 57.51 -39.20 28.74
CA ILE A 430 57.69 -38.27 29.87
C ILE A 430 57.22 -38.91 31.19
N ALA A 431 56.11 -39.67 31.17
CA ALA A 431 55.66 -40.44 32.32
C ALA A 431 56.69 -41.50 32.75
N SER A 432 57.24 -42.26 31.79
CA SER A 432 58.28 -43.26 32.05
C SER A 432 59.55 -42.65 32.65
N LEU A 433 60.03 -41.51 32.13
CA LEU A 433 61.16 -40.79 32.73
C LEU A 433 60.85 -40.33 34.15
N ARG A 434 59.64 -39.79 34.42
CA ARG A 434 59.24 -39.36 35.77
C ARG A 434 59.20 -40.52 36.76
N THR A 435 58.70 -41.69 36.35
CA THR A 435 58.74 -42.91 37.17
C THR A 435 60.17 -43.39 37.42
N GLN A 436 61.06 -43.34 36.42
CA GLN A 436 62.47 -43.70 36.58
C GLN A 436 63.19 -42.76 37.55
N ILE A 437 63.02 -41.44 37.40
CA ILE A 437 63.58 -40.43 38.31
C ILE A 437 63.12 -40.71 39.75
N SER A 438 61.81 -40.81 39.99
CA SER A 438 61.27 -41.04 41.33
C SER A 438 61.76 -42.35 41.96
N ASN A 439 61.89 -43.42 41.17
CA ASN A 439 62.45 -44.69 41.64
C ASN A 439 63.93 -44.58 42.04
N TYR A 440 64.73 -43.74 41.37
CA TYR A 440 66.14 -43.52 41.72
C TYR A 440 66.32 -42.47 42.83
N GLU A 441 65.43 -41.49 42.96
CA GLU A 441 65.39 -40.56 44.10
C GLU A 441 65.16 -41.30 45.43
N VAL A 442 64.25 -42.28 45.46
CA VAL A 442 64.03 -43.14 46.64
C VAL A 442 65.28 -43.95 46.97
N GLN A 443 65.92 -44.57 45.97
CA GLN A 443 67.19 -45.31 46.17
C GLN A 443 68.33 -44.40 46.65
N LEU A 444 68.40 -43.14 46.19
CA LEU A 444 69.36 -42.16 46.66
C LEU A 444 69.13 -41.85 48.15
N GLN A 445 67.89 -41.55 48.54
CA GLN A 445 67.53 -41.28 49.94
C GLN A 445 67.82 -42.48 50.85
N GLU A 446 67.48 -43.70 50.43
CA GLU A 446 67.84 -44.93 51.18
C GLU A 446 69.36 -45.04 51.39
N LYS A 447 70.16 -44.68 50.38
CA LYS A 447 71.63 -44.69 50.47
C LYS A 447 72.18 -43.55 51.32
N GLU A 448 71.58 -42.37 51.30
CA GLU A 448 71.95 -41.25 52.17
C GLU A 448 71.65 -41.57 53.65
N LEU A 449 70.49 -42.15 53.97
CA LEU A 449 70.20 -42.66 55.31
C LEU A 449 71.17 -43.79 55.71
N GLN A 450 71.51 -44.69 54.78
CA GLN A 450 72.53 -45.73 55.01
C GLN A 450 73.91 -45.13 55.32
N LEU A 451 74.28 -44.02 54.67
CA LEU A 451 75.53 -43.31 54.94
C LEU A 451 75.51 -42.64 56.32
N GLN A 452 74.42 -41.96 56.68
CA GLN A 452 74.26 -41.33 58.01
C GLN A 452 74.39 -42.37 59.13
N ALA A 453 73.66 -43.49 59.04
CA ALA A 453 73.71 -44.58 60.02
C ALA A 453 75.09 -45.27 60.13
N LEU A 454 75.95 -45.17 59.11
CA LEU A 454 77.36 -45.62 59.18
C LEU A 454 78.28 -44.59 59.85
N LEU A 455 77.96 -43.30 59.74
CA LEU A 455 78.74 -42.19 60.30
C LEU A 455 78.40 -41.88 61.77
N ASP A 456 77.19 -42.23 62.24
CA ASP A 456 76.79 -42.14 63.66
C ASP A 456 77.68 -42.99 64.61
N ASN A 457 78.44 -43.94 64.06
CA ASN A 457 79.36 -44.77 64.81
C ASN A 457 80.67 -44.03 65.11
N ARG A 458 81.07 -43.97 66.40
CA ARG A 458 82.34 -43.38 66.89
C ARG A 458 83.62 -43.86 66.17
N ARG A 459 83.59 -45.02 65.51
CA ARG A 459 84.63 -45.44 64.54
C ARG A 459 83.94 -46.08 63.34
N PRO A 460 83.68 -45.32 62.26
CA PRO A 460 83.13 -45.85 61.02
C PRO A 460 84.05 -46.90 60.39
N ASN A 461 83.49 -47.77 59.55
CA ASN A 461 84.27 -48.66 58.71
C ASN A 461 84.41 -48.01 57.33
N GLU A 462 85.56 -47.36 57.07
CA GLU A 462 85.77 -46.58 55.85
C GLU A 462 85.46 -47.37 54.56
N ALA A 463 85.82 -48.65 54.48
CA ALA A 463 85.50 -49.47 53.29
C ALA A 463 83.99 -49.67 53.05
N LYS A 464 83.15 -49.61 54.10
CA LYS A 464 81.68 -49.57 53.95
C LYS A 464 81.18 -48.17 53.62
N VAL A 465 81.75 -47.14 54.26
CA VAL A 465 81.38 -45.73 54.05
C VAL A 465 81.69 -45.30 52.62
N ASP A 466 82.88 -45.62 52.10
CA ASP A 466 83.28 -45.37 50.71
C ASP A 466 82.45 -46.15 49.70
N GLY A 467 82.05 -47.38 50.03
CA GLY A 467 81.10 -48.15 49.22
C GLY A 467 79.76 -47.42 49.04
N VAL A 468 79.19 -46.90 50.13
CA VAL A 468 77.92 -46.16 50.10
C VAL A 468 78.07 -44.76 49.50
N ARG A 469 79.17 -44.03 49.77
CA ARG A 469 79.52 -42.79 49.05
C ARG A 469 79.59 -43.02 47.54
N GLY A 470 80.18 -44.16 47.12
CA GLY A 470 80.25 -44.56 45.71
C GLY A 470 78.90 -44.91 45.10
N ASP A 471 77.98 -45.52 45.85
CA ASP A 471 76.60 -45.73 45.41
C ASP A 471 75.85 -44.40 45.24
N ILE A 472 75.94 -43.50 46.22
CA ILE A 472 75.36 -42.15 46.19
C ILE A 472 75.86 -41.39 44.95
N GLY A 473 77.17 -41.34 44.72
CA GLY A 473 77.75 -40.63 43.56
C GLY A 473 77.41 -41.25 42.19
N ARG A 474 77.05 -42.54 42.14
CA ARG A 474 76.49 -43.18 40.92
C ARG A 474 75.02 -42.83 40.73
N LEU A 475 74.23 -42.87 41.80
CA LEU A 475 72.80 -42.54 41.76
C LEU A 475 72.56 -41.07 41.46
N SER A 476 73.35 -40.15 42.02
CA SER A 476 73.26 -38.72 41.72
C SER A 476 73.59 -38.45 40.25
N ALA A 477 74.68 -39.01 39.72
CA ALA A 477 75.05 -38.84 38.31
C ALA A 477 74.00 -39.41 37.34
N LEU A 478 73.36 -40.54 37.69
CA LEU A 478 72.25 -41.10 36.91
C LEU A 478 70.99 -40.22 36.99
N LEU A 479 70.70 -39.62 38.16
CA LEU A 479 69.60 -38.67 38.32
C LEU A 479 69.86 -37.37 37.57
N ASP A 480 71.10 -36.87 37.53
CA ASP A 480 71.49 -35.72 36.72
C ASP A 480 71.28 -36.02 35.22
N GLU A 481 71.66 -37.21 34.75
CA GLU A 481 71.43 -37.67 33.37
C GLU A 481 69.93 -37.78 33.03
N LEU A 482 69.12 -38.35 33.94
CA LEU A 482 67.68 -38.48 33.76
C LEU A 482 66.93 -37.14 33.83
N ASN A 483 67.36 -36.22 34.70
CA ASN A 483 66.82 -34.87 34.78
C ASN A 483 67.22 -34.03 33.56
N GLY A 484 68.43 -34.23 33.00
CA GLY A 484 68.80 -33.70 31.69
C GLY A 484 67.83 -34.17 30.60
N LYS A 485 67.64 -35.49 30.46
CA LYS A 485 66.68 -36.08 29.49
C LYS A 485 65.24 -35.61 29.69
N MET A 486 64.80 -35.40 30.94
CA MET A 486 63.48 -34.81 31.24
C MET A 486 63.41 -33.33 30.79
N THR A 487 64.48 -32.56 31.00
CA THR A 487 64.55 -31.16 30.59
C THR A 487 64.52 -31.04 29.06
N ASP A 488 65.31 -31.85 28.34
CA ASP A 488 65.30 -31.92 26.87
C ASP A 488 63.94 -32.38 26.32
N ALA A 489 63.28 -33.33 26.99
CA ALA A 489 61.94 -33.78 26.61
C ALA A 489 60.84 -32.72 26.81
N THR A 490 61.05 -31.73 27.69
CA THR A 490 60.03 -30.74 28.08
C THR A 490 60.33 -29.31 27.62
N THR A 491 61.54 -29.01 27.15
CA THR A 491 62.00 -27.63 26.92
C THR A 491 62.52 -27.43 25.49
N GLY A 492 62.00 -26.43 24.78
CA GLY A 492 62.44 -26.05 23.43
C GLY A 492 61.46 -26.42 22.30
N GLU A 493 61.67 -25.86 21.12
CA GLU A 493 60.75 -25.95 19.96
C GLU A 493 60.61 -27.37 19.37
N THR A 494 61.55 -28.27 19.69
CA THR A 494 61.54 -29.68 19.30
C THR A 494 61.17 -30.63 20.45
N SER A 495 60.77 -30.10 21.61
CA SER A 495 60.42 -30.88 22.79
C SER A 495 59.21 -31.79 22.55
N LEU A 496 59.15 -32.89 23.31
CA LEU A 496 58.05 -33.86 23.23
C LEU A 496 56.72 -33.25 23.72
N ALA A 497 56.78 -32.31 24.67
CA ALA A 497 55.60 -31.54 25.12
C ALA A 497 55.02 -30.64 24.02
N GLU A 498 55.86 -29.89 23.29
CA GLU A 498 55.43 -29.07 22.15
C GLU A 498 54.86 -29.93 21.01
N LYS A 499 55.51 -31.07 20.72
CA LYS A 499 55.01 -32.08 19.78
C LYS A 499 53.61 -32.60 20.16
N ALA A 500 53.37 -32.91 21.44
CA ALA A 500 52.06 -33.34 21.93
C ALA A 500 50.99 -32.23 21.76
N ALA A 501 51.32 -30.99 22.12
CA ALA A 501 50.41 -29.85 21.97
C ALA A 501 49.99 -29.62 20.50
N ARG A 502 50.94 -29.72 19.55
CA ARG A 502 50.63 -29.62 18.11
C ARG A 502 49.72 -30.74 17.60
N VAL A 503 49.89 -31.97 18.10
CA VAL A 503 48.98 -33.08 17.76
C VAL A 503 47.57 -32.82 18.32
N GLN A 504 47.44 -32.32 19.55
CA GLN A 504 46.14 -31.95 20.14
C GLN A 504 45.46 -30.81 19.37
N MET A 505 46.21 -29.80 18.92
CA MET A 505 45.68 -28.73 18.05
C MET A 505 45.17 -29.29 16.72
N ALA A 506 45.98 -30.09 16.01
CA ALA A 506 45.56 -30.68 14.73
C ALA A 506 44.37 -31.66 14.86
N GLN A 507 44.18 -32.30 16.03
CA GLN A 507 42.96 -33.07 16.33
C GLN A 507 41.73 -32.16 16.49
N ALA A 508 41.88 -31.01 17.16
CA ALA A 508 40.79 -30.03 17.30
C ALA A 508 40.44 -29.34 15.97
N ASP A 509 41.44 -29.05 15.14
CA ASP A 509 41.26 -28.51 13.79
C ASP A 509 40.50 -29.52 12.89
N LEU A 510 40.91 -30.80 12.91
CA LEU A 510 40.21 -31.87 12.19
C LEU A 510 38.76 -32.03 12.66
N ALA A 511 38.52 -32.03 13.98
CA ALA A 511 37.16 -32.10 14.53
C ALA A 511 36.31 -30.88 14.14
N THR A 512 36.91 -29.69 14.04
CA THR A 512 36.24 -28.47 13.55
C THR A 512 35.90 -28.58 12.06
N ALA A 513 36.81 -29.12 11.25
CA ALA A 513 36.58 -29.33 9.83
C ALA A 513 35.54 -30.43 9.55
N ASP A 514 35.48 -31.50 10.34
CA ASP A 514 34.42 -32.51 10.29
C ASP A 514 33.03 -31.89 10.61
N LEU A 515 32.95 -30.96 11.58
CA LEU A 515 31.72 -30.21 11.88
C LEU A 515 31.31 -29.28 10.73
N PHE A 516 32.25 -28.58 10.09
CA PHE A 516 31.97 -27.76 8.91
C PHE A 516 31.53 -28.61 7.71
N LEU A 517 32.13 -29.78 7.50
CA LEU A 517 31.74 -30.74 6.48
C LEU A 517 30.31 -31.26 6.70
N GLN A 518 29.93 -31.59 7.94
CA GLN A 518 28.56 -31.97 8.29
C GLN A 518 27.56 -30.83 8.01
N SER A 519 27.91 -29.61 8.40
CA SER A 519 27.09 -28.40 8.17
C SER A 519 26.90 -28.11 6.68
N ALA A 520 27.98 -28.17 5.88
CA ALA A 520 27.94 -27.96 4.44
C ALA A 520 27.12 -29.04 3.71
N LEU A 521 27.22 -30.30 4.13
CA LEU A 521 26.42 -31.41 3.58
C LEU A 521 24.93 -31.24 3.91
N GLN A 522 24.59 -30.83 5.14
CA GLN A 522 23.21 -30.53 5.51
C GLN A 522 22.65 -29.35 4.71
N ASN A 523 23.45 -28.31 4.47
CA ASN A 523 23.07 -27.15 3.65
C ASN A 523 22.86 -27.52 2.18
N GLU A 524 23.74 -28.35 1.59
CA GLU A 524 23.61 -28.83 0.21
C GLU A 524 22.35 -29.70 0.02
N LYS A 525 22.06 -30.60 0.97
CA LYS A 525 20.83 -31.41 0.96
C LYS A 525 19.56 -30.58 1.18
N GLN A 526 19.60 -29.57 2.06
CA GLN A 526 18.48 -28.64 2.23
C GLN A 526 18.24 -27.80 0.96
N THR A 527 19.31 -27.28 0.35
CA THR A 527 19.24 -26.50 -0.90
C THR A 527 18.74 -27.37 -2.06
N GLU A 528 19.12 -28.65 -2.12
CA GLU A 528 18.61 -29.61 -3.10
C GLU A 528 17.11 -29.86 -2.93
N LEU A 529 16.62 -30.02 -1.70
CA LEU A 529 15.19 -30.15 -1.40
C LEU A 529 14.39 -28.89 -1.74
N GLU A 530 14.98 -27.70 -1.54
CA GLU A 530 14.37 -26.42 -1.93
C GLU A 530 14.42 -26.18 -3.45
N ALA A 531 15.48 -26.59 -4.14
CA ALA A 531 15.61 -26.48 -5.59
C ALA A 531 14.68 -27.44 -6.35
N ASN A 532 14.40 -28.63 -5.80
CA ASN A 532 13.43 -29.57 -6.35
C ASN A 532 11.96 -29.18 -6.08
N ARG A 533 11.71 -28.13 -5.28
CA ARG A 533 10.35 -27.60 -5.06
C ARG A 533 10.00 -26.51 -6.08
N GLN A 534 8.76 -26.52 -6.55
CA GLN A 534 8.21 -25.46 -7.40
C GLN A 534 7.80 -24.26 -6.52
N VAL A 535 8.81 -23.52 -6.05
CA VAL A 535 8.65 -22.50 -4.99
C VAL A 535 7.90 -21.23 -5.45
N ARG A 536 7.82 -20.91 -6.74
CA ARG A 536 7.06 -19.75 -7.25
C ARG A 536 6.35 -20.08 -8.55
N TYR A 537 5.20 -19.46 -8.78
CA TYR A 537 4.46 -19.46 -10.03
C TYR A 537 3.59 -18.20 -10.16
N LEU A 538 3.25 -17.82 -11.39
CA LEU A 538 2.25 -16.78 -11.68
C LEU A 538 0.85 -17.42 -11.71
N THR A 539 -0.16 -16.70 -11.22
CA THR A 539 -1.56 -17.10 -11.39
C THR A 539 -2.41 -15.89 -11.81
N THR A 540 -3.23 -16.08 -12.85
CA THR A 540 -4.08 -15.01 -13.40
C THR A 540 -5.47 -15.10 -12.75
N SER A 541 -5.85 -14.06 -12.01
CA SER A 541 -7.17 -13.95 -11.39
C SER A 541 -8.22 -13.32 -12.30
N VAL A 542 -7.79 -12.43 -13.20
CA VAL A 542 -8.63 -11.85 -14.26
C VAL A 542 -7.90 -12.00 -15.58
N ASN A 543 -8.41 -12.87 -16.46
CA ASN A 543 -7.85 -13.08 -17.79
C ASN A 543 -8.16 -11.88 -18.71
N PRO A 544 -7.24 -11.52 -19.63
CA PRO A 544 -7.50 -10.47 -20.60
C PRO A 544 -8.64 -10.86 -21.55
N VAL A 545 -9.62 -9.97 -21.68
CA VAL A 545 -10.74 -10.12 -22.62
C VAL A 545 -10.80 -8.92 -23.58
N ALA A 546 -11.30 -9.16 -24.79
CA ALA A 546 -11.52 -8.12 -25.78
C ALA A 546 -12.65 -7.18 -25.32
N ALA A 547 -12.39 -5.87 -25.29
CA ALA A 547 -13.40 -4.89 -24.90
C ALA A 547 -14.42 -4.66 -26.03
N GLN A 548 -15.71 -4.67 -25.70
CA GLN A 548 -16.79 -4.44 -26.68
C GLN A 548 -16.90 -2.94 -27.06
N ASP A 549 -16.76 -2.06 -26.07
CA ASP A 549 -16.78 -0.61 -26.25
C ASP A 549 -15.37 0.02 -26.21
N PRO A 550 -15.10 1.06 -27.01
CA PRO A 550 -13.84 1.78 -26.98
C PRO A 550 -13.68 2.57 -25.69
N THR A 551 -12.65 2.24 -24.91
CA THR A 551 -12.37 2.85 -23.60
C THR A 551 -11.81 4.27 -23.73
N TYR A 552 -11.12 4.56 -24.84
CA TYR A 552 -10.56 5.87 -25.16
C TYR A 552 -10.77 6.22 -26.65
N PRO A 553 -10.73 7.52 -27.03
CA PRO A 553 -10.83 8.69 -26.14
C PRO A 553 -12.25 8.79 -25.55
N ARG A 554 -12.37 9.33 -24.32
CA ARG A 554 -13.67 9.59 -23.70
C ARG A 554 -14.32 10.82 -24.35
N LYS A 555 -14.94 10.62 -25.51
CA LYS A 555 -15.33 11.68 -26.47
C LYS A 555 -16.10 12.83 -25.83
N PHE A 556 -17.11 12.52 -25.00
CA PHE A 556 -17.89 13.53 -24.28
C PHE A 556 -17.08 14.24 -23.18
N GLU A 557 -16.50 13.48 -22.24
CA GLU A 557 -15.72 14.02 -21.11
C GLU A 557 -14.58 14.93 -21.58
N ASN A 558 -13.80 14.48 -22.58
CA ASN A 558 -12.68 15.25 -23.14
C ASN A 558 -13.14 16.54 -23.82
N THR A 559 -14.30 16.54 -24.49
CA THR A 559 -14.86 17.73 -25.14
C THR A 559 -15.38 18.75 -24.12
N VAL A 560 -16.05 18.27 -23.07
CA VAL A 560 -16.50 19.12 -21.95
C VAL A 560 -15.30 19.68 -21.17
N LEU A 561 -14.28 18.87 -20.91
CA LEU A 561 -13.04 19.29 -20.26
C LEU A 561 -12.30 20.36 -21.09
N ALA A 562 -12.18 20.16 -22.40
CA ALA A 562 -11.59 21.16 -23.30
C ALA A 562 -12.38 22.48 -23.27
N LEU A 563 -13.71 22.43 -23.32
CA LEU A 563 -14.58 23.61 -23.20
C LEU A 563 -14.37 24.36 -21.87
N LEU A 564 -14.26 23.63 -20.75
CA LEU A 564 -14.03 24.21 -19.42
C LEU A 564 -12.63 24.83 -19.29
N ILE A 565 -11.59 24.16 -19.80
CA ILE A 565 -10.21 24.69 -19.80
C ILE A 565 -10.13 25.97 -20.65
N LEU A 566 -10.66 25.94 -21.88
CA LEU A 566 -10.72 27.12 -22.76
C LEU A 566 -11.51 28.26 -22.12
N SER A 567 -12.62 27.96 -21.44
CA SER A 567 -13.40 28.95 -20.68
C SER A 567 -12.59 29.57 -19.54
N GLY A 568 -11.87 28.76 -18.77
CA GLY A 568 -11.02 29.22 -17.65
C GLY A 568 -9.86 30.09 -18.10
N VAL A 569 -9.15 29.68 -19.17
CA VAL A 569 -8.06 30.46 -19.79
C VAL A 569 -8.59 31.78 -20.33
N TYR A 570 -9.71 31.77 -21.05
CA TYR A 570 -10.37 32.98 -21.54
C TYR A 570 -10.81 33.92 -20.39
N LEU A 571 -11.35 33.38 -19.30
CA LEU A 571 -11.70 34.15 -18.11
C LEU A 571 -10.47 34.82 -17.49
N MET A 572 -9.38 34.08 -17.25
CA MET A 572 -8.13 34.65 -16.74
C MET A 572 -7.56 35.75 -17.64
N ILE A 573 -7.44 35.51 -18.95
CA ILE A 573 -6.96 36.52 -19.90
C ILE A 573 -7.88 37.76 -19.89
N SER A 574 -9.20 37.56 -19.81
CA SER A 574 -10.16 38.67 -19.78
C SER A 574 -10.11 39.49 -18.49
N LEU A 575 -9.82 38.86 -17.34
CA LEU A 575 -9.64 39.52 -16.06
C LEU A 575 -8.33 40.32 -16.03
N THR A 576 -7.21 39.70 -16.43
CA THR A 576 -5.91 40.38 -16.53
C THR A 576 -5.96 41.56 -17.50
N ALA A 577 -6.63 41.41 -18.64
CA ALA A 577 -6.86 42.51 -19.58
C ALA A 577 -7.79 43.61 -19.02
N SER A 578 -8.71 43.28 -18.12
CA SER A 578 -9.54 44.28 -17.42
C SER A 578 -8.72 45.07 -16.41
N ILE A 579 -7.89 44.40 -15.61
CA ILE A 579 -7.00 45.03 -14.61
C ILE A 579 -5.96 45.92 -15.31
N LEU A 580 -5.30 45.42 -16.36
CA LEU A 580 -4.37 46.21 -17.17
C LEU A 580 -5.04 47.44 -17.79
N ARG A 581 -6.28 47.30 -18.27
CA ARG A 581 -7.04 48.44 -18.81
C ARG A 581 -7.36 49.46 -17.73
N GLU A 582 -7.75 49.02 -16.54
CA GLU A 582 -8.06 49.89 -15.39
C GLU A 582 -6.83 50.72 -15.02
N GLN A 583 -5.68 50.07 -14.80
CA GLN A 583 -4.38 50.69 -14.47
C GLN A 583 -3.79 51.60 -15.56
N VAL A 584 -4.26 51.50 -16.82
CA VAL A 584 -3.86 52.36 -17.95
C VAL A 584 -4.94 53.43 -18.25
N SER A 585 -6.06 53.42 -17.53
CA SER A 585 -7.14 54.41 -17.64
C SER A 585 -7.23 55.38 -16.46
N THR A 586 -6.42 55.15 -15.42
CA THR A 586 -6.13 56.04 -14.29
C THR A 586 -4.86 56.83 -14.54
#